data_AF-X1FYN9-F1
#
_entry.id   AF-X1FYN9-F1
#
_cell.length_a   1.000
_cell.length_b   1.000
_cell.length_c   1.000
_cell.angle_alpha   90.00
_cell.angle_beta   90.00
_cell.angle_gamma   90.00
#
_symmetry.space_group_name_H-M   'P 1'
#
loop_
_entity.id
_entity.type
_entity.pdbx_description
1 polymer ?
#
loop_
_entity_poly.entity_id
_entity_poly.type
_entity_poly.pdbx_seq_one_letter_code
_entity_poly.pdbx_strand_id
1 'polypeptide(L)'
;QGNVYDGHIWSFYGFVDVMALYYNKGIFREVGLDPNKPPMDIKTLDEYAEKLTTYDARGNIDRAGFIPSDLWQWGNVFGGDFQDPGNPNVITVNNPKVVKALEWIASYSKKYDVKRITAFNASLAEERTMAL
;
A
#
# COMPACT_ATOMS: atom_id res chain seq x y z
N GLN A 1 1.92 24.68 6.73
CA GLN A 1 2.73 24.60 5.49
C GLN A 1 4.12 24.15 5.90
N GLY A 2 4.70 23.16 5.22
CA GLY A 2 5.87 22.42 5.75
C GLY A 2 7.14 23.24 5.99
N ASN A 3 7.32 24.36 5.29
CA ASN A 3 8.54 25.17 5.37
C ASN A 3 8.35 26.50 6.11
N VAL A 4 7.13 26.79 6.57
CA VAL A 4 6.79 28.05 7.27
C VAL A 4 6.46 27.75 8.72
N TYR A 5 7.17 28.42 9.64
CA TYR A 5 6.92 28.35 11.07
C TYR A 5 7.15 29.72 11.71
N ASP A 6 6.21 30.16 12.56
CA ASP A 6 6.19 31.48 13.21
C ASP A 6 6.50 32.64 12.26
N GLY A 7 5.87 32.63 11.08
CA GLY A 7 6.02 33.68 10.07
C GLY A 7 7.34 33.66 9.30
N HIS A 8 8.22 32.69 9.54
CA HIS A 8 9.52 32.57 8.88
C HIS A 8 9.57 31.36 7.95
N ILE A 9 10.27 31.49 6.82
CA ILE A 9 10.58 30.39 5.91
C ILE A 9 11.92 29.79 6.35
N TRP A 10 11.93 28.49 6.65
CA TRP A 10 13.12 27.77 7.16
C TRP A 10 13.80 26.88 6.12
N SER A 11 13.13 26.59 5.01
CA SER A 11 13.64 25.72 3.96
C SER A 11 12.94 25.95 2.61
N PHE A 12 13.56 25.46 1.54
CA PHE A 12 12.98 25.39 0.20
C PHE A 12 12.80 23.93 -0.20
N TYR A 13 11.76 23.64 -0.98
CA TYR A 13 11.56 22.29 -1.54
C TYR A 13 12.53 22.08 -2.71
N GLY A 14 13.43 21.09 -2.59
CA GLY A 14 14.32 20.69 -3.68
C GLY A 14 13.63 19.81 -4.72
N PHE A 15 12.62 19.04 -4.31
CA PHE A 15 11.79 18.19 -5.16
C PHE A 15 10.46 17.89 -4.43
N VAL A 16 9.48 17.42 -5.17
CA VAL A 16 8.20 16.91 -4.65
C VAL A 16 8.15 15.43 -4.98
N ASP A 17 7.89 14.61 -3.97
CA ASP A 17 7.57 13.21 -4.18
C ASP A 17 6.06 13.04 -4.24
N VAL A 18 5.60 12.24 -5.20
CA VAL A 18 4.20 11.88 -5.36
C VAL A 18 4.09 10.38 -5.45
N MET A 19 3.07 9.87 -4.79
CA MET A 19 2.86 8.45 -4.67
C MET A 19 1.75 8.03 -5.61
N ALA A 20 2.04 7.00 -6.40
CA ALA A 20 1.14 6.47 -7.41
C ALA A 20 1.02 4.95 -7.28
N LEU A 21 -0.13 4.41 -7.67
CA LEU A 21 -0.32 2.97 -7.82
C LEU A 21 0.24 2.53 -9.18
N TYR A 22 1.21 1.62 -9.15
CA TYR A 22 1.77 0.99 -10.34
C TYR A 22 1.21 -0.41 -10.51
N TYR A 23 1.02 -0.83 -11.77
CA TYR A 23 0.55 -2.17 -12.10
C TYR A 23 1.17 -2.67 -13.40
N ASN A 24 1.33 -3.99 -13.51
CA ASN A 24 1.95 -4.61 -14.68
C ASN A 24 0.89 -4.98 -15.74
N LYS A 25 0.88 -4.24 -16.85
CA LYS A 25 -0.03 -4.47 -17.98
C LYS A 25 0.15 -5.84 -18.66
N GLY A 26 1.35 -6.40 -18.63
CA GLY A 26 1.62 -7.76 -19.13
C GLY A 26 0.88 -8.81 -18.31
N ILE A 27 1.01 -8.73 -16.98
CA ILE A 27 0.33 -9.64 -16.06
C ILE A 27 -1.20 -9.45 -16.13
N PHE A 28 -1.69 -8.22 -16.31
CA PHE A 28 -3.12 -8.00 -16.53
C PHE A 28 -3.63 -8.79 -17.74
N ARG A 29 -2.92 -8.74 -18.88
CA ARG A 29 -3.29 -9.51 -20.08
C ARG A 29 -3.22 -11.01 -19.85
N GLU A 30 -2.19 -11.49 -19.16
CA GLU A 30 -2.00 -12.91 -18.79
C GLU A 30 -3.25 -13.46 -18.08
N VAL A 31 -3.84 -12.69 -17.17
CA VAL A 31 -5.04 -13.10 -16.42
C VAL A 31 -6.36 -12.63 -17.07
N GLY A 32 -6.31 -11.98 -18.24
CA GLY A 32 -7.51 -11.47 -18.93
C GLY A 32 -8.16 -10.25 -18.26
N LEU A 33 -7.39 -9.41 -17.57
CA LEU A 33 -7.80 -8.05 -17.19
C LEU A 33 -7.46 -7.05 -18.30
N ASP A 34 -8.21 -5.96 -18.38
CA ASP A 34 -7.94 -4.88 -19.34
C ASP A 34 -6.72 -4.07 -18.88
N PRO A 35 -5.59 -4.07 -19.63
CA PRO A 35 -4.37 -3.38 -19.24
C PRO A 35 -4.51 -1.84 -19.18
N ASN A 36 -5.61 -1.27 -19.67
CA ASN A 36 -5.89 0.17 -19.65
C ASN A 36 -6.95 0.57 -18.62
N LYS A 37 -7.42 -0.38 -17.79
CA LYS A 37 -8.35 -0.10 -16.69
C LYS A 37 -7.69 -0.41 -15.35
N PRO A 38 -6.97 0.56 -14.75
CA PRO A 38 -6.46 0.39 -13.39
C PRO A 38 -7.64 0.30 -12.39
N PRO A 39 -7.41 -0.26 -11.19
CA PRO A 39 -8.42 -0.22 -10.13
C PRO A 39 -8.66 1.24 -9.70
N MET A 40 -9.93 1.63 -9.62
CA MET A 40 -10.34 3.00 -9.27
C MET A 40 -10.92 3.11 -7.85
N ASP A 41 -11.06 1.98 -7.17
CA ASP A 41 -11.53 1.87 -5.80
C ASP A 41 -10.90 0.65 -5.11
N ILE A 42 -11.03 0.59 -3.78
CA ILE A 42 -10.46 -0.47 -2.95
C ILE A 42 -11.03 -1.85 -3.31
N LYS A 43 -12.32 -1.93 -3.63
CA LYS A 43 -12.96 -3.21 -3.98
C LYS A 43 -12.36 -3.79 -5.26
N THR A 44 -12.18 -2.98 -6.28
CA THR A 44 -11.58 -3.38 -7.56
C THR A 44 -10.10 -3.70 -7.38
N LEU A 45 -9.39 -2.96 -6.52
CA LEU A 45 -8.01 -3.27 -6.14
C LEU A 45 -7.92 -4.66 -5.49
N ASP A 46 -8.81 -4.99 -4.55
CA ASP A 46 -8.84 -6.28 -3.87
C ASP A 46 -9.16 -7.44 -4.83
N GLU A 47 -10.11 -7.25 -5.74
CA GLU A 47 -10.46 -8.22 -6.78
C GLU A 47 -9.27 -8.49 -7.71
N TYR A 48 -8.55 -7.44 -8.12
CA TYR A 48 -7.38 -7.57 -8.98
C TYR A 48 -6.23 -8.21 -8.22
N ALA A 49 -5.98 -7.81 -6.98
CA ALA A 49 -4.96 -8.41 -6.12
C ALA A 49 -5.15 -9.93 -5.99
N GLU A 50 -6.40 -10.38 -5.79
CA GLU A 50 -6.71 -11.81 -5.74
C GLU A 50 -6.43 -12.51 -7.06
N LYS A 51 -6.92 -11.96 -8.18
CA LYS A 51 -6.74 -12.55 -9.51
C LYS A 51 -5.27 -12.64 -9.95
N LEU A 52 -4.45 -11.70 -9.49
CA LEU A 52 -3.03 -11.63 -9.84
C LEU A 52 -2.15 -12.49 -8.92
N THR A 53 -2.67 -12.93 -7.77
CA THR A 53 -1.93 -13.75 -6.80
C THR A 53 -1.87 -15.21 -7.25
N THR A 54 -0.67 -15.77 -7.34
CA THR A 54 -0.43 -17.18 -7.69
C THR A 54 0.32 -17.90 -6.58
N TYR A 55 0.23 -19.22 -6.60
CA TYR A 55 0.89 -20.09 -5.63
C TYR A 55 1.71 -21.16 -6.33
N ASP A 56 2.82 -21.56 -5.71
CA ASP A 56 3.62 -22.69 -6.15
C ASP A 56 2.93 -24.04 -5.81
N ALA A 57 3.54 -25.15 -6.24
CA ALA A 57 3.03 -26.49 -5.96
C ALA A 57 2.99 -26.86 -4.46
N ARG A 58 3.68 -26.10 -3.60
CA ARG A 58 3.73 -26.28 -2.14
C ARG A 58 2.74 -25.35 -1.42
N GLY A 59 2.01 -24.52 -2.16
CA GLY A 59 1.05 -23.55 -1.63
C GLY A 59 1.68 -22.28 -1.07
N ASN A 60 2.95 -22.00 -1.37
CA ASN A 60 3.57 -20.72 -1.07
C ASN A 60 3.17 -19.68 -2.12
N ILE A 61 3.17 -18.40 -1.75
CA ILE A 61 2.94 -17.32 -2.70
C ILE A 61 4.12 -17.29 -3.69
N ASP A 62 3.82 -17.48 -4.97
CA ASP A 62 4.78 -17.39 -6.07
C ASP A 62 4.80 -15.96 -6.65
N ARG A 63 3.61 -15.37 -6.78
CA ARG A 63 3.42 -13.96 -7.11
C ARG A 63 2.34 -13.39 -6.21
N ALA A 64 2.63 -12.29 -5.52
CA ALA A 64 1.61 -11.52 -4.83
C ALA A 64 1.00 -10.48 -5.78
N GLY A 65 -0.33 -10.45 -5.91
CA GLY A 65 -1.00 -9.45 -6.73
C GLY A 65 -0.89 -8.05 -6.14
N PHE A 66 -1.12 -7.94 -4.83
CA PHE A 66 -0.89 -6.73 -4.04
C PHE A 66 -0.79 -7.11 -2.56
N ILE A 67 0.09 -6.43 -1.82
CA ILE A 67 0.19 -6.57 -0.36
C ILE A 67 0.25 -5.13 0.18
N PRO A 68 -0.83 -4.61 0.78
CA PRO A 68 -0.80 -3.27 1.33
C PRO A 68 0.14 -3.22 2.55
N SER A 69 0.91 -2.15 2.59
CA SER A 69 1.77 -1.77 3.72
C SER A 69 1.68 -0.25 3.90
N ASP A 70 2.21 0.26 5.01
CA ASP A 70 2.19 1.68 5.38
C ASP A 70 0.81 2.22 5.73
N LEU A 71 0.48 2.17 7.03
CA LEU A 71 -0.77 2.70 7.56
C LEU A 71 -0.87 4.22 7.36
N TRP A 72 0.23 4.98 7.41
CA TRP A 72 0.18 6.45 7.31
C TRP A 72 -0.35 6.87 5.94
N GLN A 73 0.13 6.19 4.91
CA GLN A 73 -0.36 6.35 3.55
C GLN A 73 -1.83 5.92 3.43
N TRP A 74 -2.16 4.67 3.78
CA TRP A 74 -3.50 4.13 3.51
C TRP A 74 -4.58 4.72 4.40
N GLY A 75 -4.22 5.19 5.60
CA GLY A 75 -5.11 5.97 6.46
C GLY A 75 -5.60 7.23 5.75
N ASN A 76 -4.70 7.95 5.06
CA ASN A 76 -5.05 9.11 4.26
C ASN A 76 -5.86 8.73 3.00
N VAL A 77 -5.53 7.63 2.33
CA VAL A 77 -6.30 7.15 1.16
C VAL A 77 -7.75 6.80 1.54
N PHE A 78 -7.95 6.23 2.73
CA PHE A 78 -9.29 5.97 3.29
C PHE A 78 -9.97 7.25 3.82
N GLY A 79 -9.31 8.41 3.69
CA GLY A 79 -9.82 9.74 4.05
C GLY A 79 -9.77 10.04 5.55
N GLY A 80 -8.94 9.31 6.29
CA GLY A 80 -8.65 9.58 7.70
C GLY A 80 -7.46 10.52 7.87
N ASP A 81 -7.37 11.11 9.05
CA ASP A 81 -6.27 11.98 9.46
C ASP A 81 -5.70 11.46 10.79
N PHE A 82 -4.38 11.58 10.95
CA PHE A 82 -3.67 11.16 12.18
C PHE A 82 -3.53 12.29 13.21
N GLN A 83 -3.86 13.52 12.81
CA GLN A 83 -3.86 14.73 13.60
C GLN A 83 -5.08 15.57 13.17
N ASP A 84 -5.72 16.27 14.11
CA ASP A 84 -6.89 17.08 13.81
C ASP A 84 -6.51 18.26 12.88
N PRO A 85 -7.18 18.43 11.72
CA PRO A 85 -6.86 19.51 10.78
C PRO A 85 -7.09 20.92 11.32
N GLY A 86 -7.99 21.09 12.29
CA GLY A 86 -8.33 22.36 12.93
C GLY A 86 -7.52 22.66 14.20
N ASN A 87 -6.96 21.64 14.84
CA ASN A 87 -6.10 21.77 16.01
C ASN A 87 -4.93 20.78 15.98
N PRO A 88 -3.72 21.20 15.55
CA PRO A 88 -2.57 20.32 15.48
C PRO A 88 -2.12 19.77 16.85
N ASN A 89 -2.62 20.28 17.98
CA ASN A 89 -2.31 19.67 19.29
C ASN A 89 -3.17 18.45 19.61
N VAL A 90 -4.11 18.08 18.73
CA VAL A 90 -5.00 16.93 18.90
C VAL A 90 -4.60 15.81 17.95
N ILE A 91 -4.26 14.66 18.51
CA ILE A 91 -3.89 13.45 17.78
C ILE A 91 -5.13 12.59 17.53
N THR A 92 -5.33 12.16 16.28
CA THR A 92 -6.54 11.44 15.84
C THR A 92 -6.21 10.07 15.24
N VAL A 93 -5.16 9.40 15.74
CA VAL A 93 -4.70 8.08 15.24
C VAL A 93 -5.79 7.00 15.25
N ASN A 94 -6.80 7.12 16.11
CA ASN A 94 -7.95 6.20 16.19
C ASN A 94 -9.16 6.68 15.35
N ASN A 95 -8.97 7.62 14.43
CA ASN A 95 -9.99 8.03 13.48
C ASN A 95 -10.63 6.78 12.84
N PRO A 96 -11.97 6.65 12.82
CA PRO A 96 -12.63 5.45 12.31
C PRO A 96 -12.22 5.07 10.88
N LYS A 97 -11.81 6.03 10.05
CA LYS A 97 -11.30 5.76 8.70
C LYS A 97 -9.88 5.20 8.69
N VAL A 98 -9.02 5.65 9.60
CA VAL A 98 -7.68 5.06 9.83
C VAL A 98 -7.82 3.64 10.37
N VAL A 99 -8.75 3.41 11.29
CA VAL A 99 -9.06 2.06 11.80
C VAL A 99 -9.50 1.14 10.66
N LYS A 100 -10.38 1.60 9.77
CA LYS A 100 -10.78 0.84 8.57
C LYS A 100 -9.61 0.53 7.64
N ALA A 101 -8.68 1.46 7.45
CA ALA A 101 -7.48 1.21 6.65
C ALA A 101 -6.61 0.11 7.29
N LEU A 102 -6.42 0.16 8.62
CA LEU A 102 -5.67 -0.85 9.35
C LEU A 102 -6.34 -2.23 9.31
N GLU A 103 -7.67 -2.28 9.46
CA GLU A 103 -8.45 -3.50 9.32
C GLU A 103 -8.33 -4.11 7.93
N TRP A 104 -8.37 -3.27 6.89
CA TRP A 104 -8.16 -3.68 5.50
C TRP A 104 -6.75 -4.22 5.27
N ILE A 105 -5.69 -3.55 5.75
CA ILE A 105 -4.31 -4.06 5.71
C ILE A 105 -4.23 -5.43 6.42
N ALA A 106 -4.79 -5.54 7.63
CA ALA A 106 -4.78 -6.78 8.40
C ALA A 106 -5.57 -7.90 7.70
N SER A 107 -6.59 -7.56 6.90
CA SER A 107 -7.37 -8.54 6.15
C SER A 107 -6.53 -9.29 5.11
N TYR A 108 -5.53 -8.64 4.50
CA TYR A 108 -4.59 -9.29 3.59
C TYR A 108 -3.72 -10.30 4.32
N SER A 109 -3.19 -9.95 5.49
CA SER A 109 -2.41 -10.89 6.31
C SER A 109 -3.22 -12.09 6.77
N LYS A 110 -4.53 -11.91 7.04
CA LYS A 110 -5.44 -13.02 7.37
C LYS A 110 -5.75 -13.88 6.15
N LYS A 111 -6.03 -13.26 4.99
CA LYS A 111 -6.39 -13.94 3.74
C LYS A 111 -5.24 -14.79 3.18
N TYR A 112 -4.02 -14.24 3.17
CA TYR A 112 -2.86 -14.86 2.52
C TYR A 112 -1.93 -15.61 3.48
N ASP A 113 -2.26 -15.66 4.77
CA ASP A 113 -1.41 -16.16 5.86
C ASP A 113 -0.14 -15.31 6.05
N VAL A 114 -0.01 -14.71 7.24
CA VAL A 114 1.13 -13.85 7.60
C VAL A 114 2.48 -14.54 7.44
N LYS A 115 2.58 -15.86 7.66
CA LYS A 115 3.82 -16.61 7.49
C LYS A 115 4.19 -16.73 6.03
N ARG A 116 3.22 -16.92 5.13
CA ARG A 116 3.46 -16.97 3.68
C ARG A 116 3.86 -15.60 3.14
N ILE A 117 3.21 -14.53 3.58
CA ILE A 117 3.63 -13.15 3.24
C ILE A 117 5.06 -12.89 3.71
N THR A 118 5.38 -13.28 4.95
CA THR A 118 6.72 -13.07 5.52
C THR A 118 7.78 -13.84 4.73
N ALA A 119 7.51 -15.11 4.40
CA ALA A 119 8.40 -15.94 3.58
C ALA A 119 8.61 -15.37 2.17
N PHE A 120 7.53 -14.92 1.51
CA PHE A 120 7.60 -14.27 0.20
C PHE A 120 8.42 -12.96 0.24
N ASN A 121 8.23 -12.12 1.25
CA ASN A 121 9.01 -10.89 1.39
C ASN A 121 10.49 -11.18 1.66
N ALA A 122 10.81 -12.23 2.41
CA ALA A 122 12.18 -12.65 2.66
C ALA A 122 12.88 -13.13 1.37
N SER A 123 12.20 -13.91 0.52
CA SER A 123 12.81 -14.39 -0.73
C SER A 123 13.15 -13.24 -1.69
N LEU A 124 12.36 -12.17 -1.73
CA LEU A 124 12.66 -10.98 -2.53
C LEU A 124 13.91 -10.22 -2.03
N ALA A 125 14.15 -10.22 -0.72
CA ALA A 125 15.34 -9.60 -0.14
C ALA A 125 16.62 -10.39 -0.46
N GLU A 126 16.52 -11.73 -0.41
CA GLU A 126 17.61 -12.62 -0.83
C GLU A 126 17.94 -12.46 -2.32
N GLU A 127 16.93 -12.44 -3.19
CA GLU A 127 17.11 -12.23 -4.64
C GLU A 127 17.85 -10.92 -4.94
N ARG A 128 17.46 -9.82 -4.27
CA ARG A 128 18.14 -8.52 -4.41
C ARG A 128 19.59 -8.54 -3.93
N THR A 129 19.90 -9.33 -2.90
CA THR A 129 21.27 -9.45 -2.38
C THR A 129 22.15 -10.24 -3.34
N MET A 130 21.59 -11.23 -4.05
CA MET A 130 22.30 -12.04 -5.04
C MET A 130 22.50 -11.32 -6.39
N ALA A 131 21.75 -10.26 -6.65
CA ALA A 131 21.82 -9.47 -7.90
C ALA A 131 22.81 -8.29 -7.85
N LEU A 132 23.43 -8.04 -6.68
CA LEU A 132 24.45 -7.00 -6.45
C LEU A 132 25.86 -7.62 -6.43
#